data_AF-A0A9X7JHL9-F1
#
_entry.id   AF-A0A9X7JHL9-F1
#
_cell.length_a   1.000
_cell.length_b   1.000
_cell.length_c   1.000
_cell.angle_alpha   90.00
_cell.angle_beta   90.00
_cell.angle_gamma   90.00
#
_symmetry.space_group_name_H-M   'P 1'
#
loop_
_entity.id
_entity.type
_entity.pdbx_description
1 polymer ?
#
loop_
_entity_poly.entity_id
_entity_poly.type
_entity_poly.pdbx_seq_one_letter_code
_entity_poly.pdbx_strand_id
1 'polypeptide(L)' 'SEIMQLLIITKLEQYDYAGATAIAVVMLVMSFLMLLAINGLQAWARARQGK' A
#
# COMPACT_ATOMS: atom_id res chain seq x y z
N SER A 1 6.22 -35.50 23.54
CA SER A 1 5.71 -34.13 23.50
C SER A 1 6.36 -33.39 22.34
N GLU A 2 6.05 -33.79 21.09
CA GLU A 2 6.71 -33.28 19.87
C GLU A 2 5.75 -33.05 18.70
N ILE A 3 4.44 -33.32 18.85
CA ILE A 3 3.45 -33.20 17.77
C ILE A 3 2.54 -31.97 17.95
N MET A 4 2.50 -31.39 19.15
CA MET A 4 1.61 -30.26 19.47
C MET A 4 2.12 -28.91 18.92
N GLN A 5 3.42 -28.77 18.62
CA GLN A 5 4.02 -27.49 18.24
C GLN A 5 4.03 -27.25 16.72
N LEU A 6 3.95 -28.30 15.89
CA LEU A 6 3.94 -28.18 14.43
C LEU A 6 2.62 -27.60 13.88
N LEU A 7 1.51 -27.82 14.59
CA LEU A 7 0.17 -27.36 14.22
C LEU A 7 -0.08 -25.87 14.55
N ILE A 8 0.71 -25.29 15.45
CA ILE A 8 0.58 -23.87 15.85
C ILE A 8 1.30 -22.93 14.88
N ILE A 9 2.44 -23.36 14.31
CA ILE A 9 3.21 -22.54 13.36
C ILE A 9 2.48 -22.42 12.02
N THR A 10 1.88 -23.50 11.52
CA THR A 10 1.17 -23.50 10.23
C THR A 10 -0.17 -22.78 10.23
N LYS A 11 -0.72 -22.41 11.40
CA LYS A 11 -1.98 -21.65 11.51
C LYS A 11 -1.80 -20.16 11.79
N LEU A 12 -0.57 -19.70 12.07
CA LEU A 12 -0.27 -18.28 12.26
C LEU A 12 0.44 -17.62 11.06
N GLU A 13 1.02 -18.38 10.14
CA GLU A 13 1.84 -17.81 9.05
C GLU A 13 1.06 -17.42 7.79
N GLN A 14 -0.12 -18.01 7.57
CA GLN A 14 -0.95 -17.74 6.39
C GLN A 14 -2.10 -16.73 6.63
N TYR A 15 -2.28 -16.26 7.88
CA TYR A 15 -3.46 -15.44 8.21
C TYR A 15 -3.31 -13.95 7.88
N ASP A 16 -2.18 -13.46 7.34
CA ASP A 16 -2.14 -12.06 6.91
C ASP A 16 -1.21 -11.70 5.76
N TYR A 17 -0.75 -12.65 4.95
CA TYR A 17 0.01 -12.30 3.74
C TYR A 17 -0.89 -11.55 2.73
N ALA A 18 -2.16 -11.94 2.63
CA ALA A 18 -3.14 -11.25 1.80
C ALA A 18 -3.51 -9.85 2.35
N GLY A 19 -3.61 -9.67 3.67
CA GLY A 19 -3.89 -8.35 4.24
C GLY A 19 -2.66 -7.44 4.25
N ALA A 20 -1.46 -7.96 4.52
CA ALA A 20 -0.22 -7.21 4.42
C ALA A 20 0.06 -6.71 2.99
N THR A 21 -0.17 -7.55 1.98
CA THR A 21 -0.03 -7.14 0.57
C THR A 21 -1.08 -6.11 0.18
N ALA A 22 -2.33 -6.23 0.66
CA ALA A 22 -3.36 -5.23 0.44
C ALA A 22 -2.97 -3.87 1.04
N ILE A 23 -2.43 -3.84 2.27
CA ILE A 23 -1.95 -2.61 2.91
C ILE A 23 -0.80 -1.99 2.11
N ALA A 24 0.18 -2.80 1.70
CA ALA A 24 1.30 -2.35 0.88
C ALA A 24 0.83 -1.73 -0.45
N VAL A 25 -0.12 -2.37 -1.13
CA VAL A 25 -0.71 -1.86 -2.38
C VAL A 25 -1.50 -0.57 -2.13
N VAL A 26 -2.29 -0.48 -1.06
CA VAL A 26 -3.02 0.74 -0.71
C VAL A 26 -2.05 1.90 -0.44
N MET A 27 -0.95 1.65 0.27
CA MET A 27 0.10 2.67 0.50
C MET A 27 0.73 3.12 -0.82
N LEU A 28 1.05 2.18 -1.72
CA LEU A 28 1.62 2.49 -3.04
C LEU A 28 0.66 3.34 -3.89
N VAL A 29 -0.62 2.94 -3.95
CA VAL A 29 -1.66 3.67 -4.69
C VAL A 29 -1.87 5.07 -4.10
N MET A 30 -1.89 5.20 -2.77
CA MET A 30 -1.97 6.49 -2.10
C MET A 30 -0.81 7.42 -2.46
N SER A 31 0.43 6.92 -2.46
CA SER A 31 1.59 7.71 -2.88
C SER A 31 1.50 8.15 -4.34
N PHE A 32 1.06 7.25 -5.24
CA PHE A 32 0.82 7.58 -6.64
C PHE A 32 -0.24 8.68 -6.81
N LEU A 33 -1.36 8.58 -6.09
CA LEU A 33 -2.43 9.57 -6.13
C LEU A 33 -1.95 10.94 -5.63
N MET A 34 -1.15 10.98 -4.56
CA MET A 34 -0.57 12.24 -4.07
C MET A 34 0.34 12.88 -5.11
N LEU A 35 1.23 12.10 -5.74
CA LEU A 35 2.11 12.60 -6.80
C LEU A 35 1.30 13.13 -7.99
N LEU A 36 0.26 12.42 -8.41
CA LEU A 36 -0.59 12.81 -9.53
C LEU A 36 -1.39 14.08 -9.21
N ALA A 37 -1.93 14.19 -8.00
CA ALA A 37 -2.60 15.39 -7.51
C ALA A 37 -1.64 16.59 -7.50
N ILE A 38 -0.43 16.43 -6.95
CA ILE A 38 0.61 17.47 -6.92
C ILE A 38 0.99 17.89 -8.34
N ASN A 39 1.25 16.92 -9.23
CA ASN A 39 1.64 17.20 -10.61
C ASN A 39 0.53 17.92 -11.40
N GLY A 40 -0.72 17.49 -11.23
CA GLY A 40 -1.89 18.12 -11.84
C GLY A 40 -2.16 19.54 -11.32
N LEU A 41 -2.08 19.74 -10.00
CA LEU A 41 -2.19 21.06 -9.37
C LEU A 41 -1.07 21.99 -9.84
N GLN A 42 0.17 21.50 -9.91
CA GLN A 42 1.30 22.27 -10.44
C GLN A 42 1.08 22.64 -11.90
N ALA A 43 0.59 21.72 -12.74
CA ALA A 43 0.29 22.00 -14.15
C ALA A 43 -0.81 23.05 -14.31
N TRP A 44 -1.89 22.95 -13.52
CA TRP A 44 -2.98 23.92 -13.53
C TRP A 44 -2.55 25.30 -13.02
N ALA A 45 -1.73 25.34 -11.97
CA ALA A 45 -1.16 26.57 -11.45
C ALA A 45 -0.21 27.24 -12.45
N ARG A 46 0.65 26.46 -13.12
CA ARG A 46 1.54 26.96 -14.19
C ARG A 46 0.75 27.48 -15.39
N ALA A 47 -0.28 26.76 -15.82
CA ALA A 47 -1.17 27.20 -16.89
C ALA A 47 -1.92 28.50 -16.56
N ARG A 48 -2.14 28.80 -15.26
CA ARG A 48 -2.71 30.07 -14.81
C ARG A 48 -1.68 31.18 -14.61
N GLN A 49 -0.46 30.87 -14.17
CA GLN A 49 0.62 31.84 -13.95
C GLN A 49 1.34 32.26 -15.24
N GLY A 50 1.24 31.48 -16.32
CA GLY A 50 1.81 31.80 -17.63
C GLY A 50 0.97 32.77 -18.49
N LYS A 51 0.00 33.49 -17.91
CA LYS A 51 -0.72 34.60 -18.54
C LYS A 51 -0.36 35.91 -17.86
#